data_AF-A0A6G9XVT4-F1
#
_entry.id   AF-A0A6G9XVT4-F1
#
_cell.length_a   1.000
_cell.length_b   1.000
_cell.length_c   1.000
_cell.angle_alpha   90.00
_cell.angle_beta   90.00
_cell.angle_gamma   90.00
#
_symmetry.space_group_name_H-M   'P 1'
#
loop_
_entity.id
_entity.type
_entity.pdbx_description
1 polymer ?
#
loop_
_entity_poly.entity_id
_entity_poly.type
_entity_poly.pdbx_seq_one_letter_code
_entity_poly.pdbx_strand_id
1 'polypeptide(L)'
;MTASRELEASDGTDPELLDLQDDISFELEEVNELLAELIALQADRKAKTGEILSARLGVSGEQPETLAKIGARYDLSRDRVRQLHTKAVGQLIRDAQLGGHRATGVFAQRYPVGTRDQQLVRALLVETYATDTDIAAHELSYLKLRLAGHAAEDAKRVAGFVTQRIAAWQKKTNRRLAKLRDAEPRATSQLNPWLGQVDWPGAGSPHPLPLSSARTVDSDDDGRGRFYLDKVGRDVPFDSGLAARLLWILNASDLVDSFQEQPVAIDYTIDGTARTGYPSIAARLTDGRVVLIDVQPLGHVAFHLNRAKSAAARAYAHQQGWGWLIWTGSLLGVPDLLARKVDAGALTELVERGPVPWPQVRQLHHETGLPLLDFIALVLRHEWRWDRAPFRLSAPPARPPRT
;
A
#
# COMPACT_ATOMS: atom_id res chain seq x y z
N MET A 1 40.85 -1.63 -19.95
CA MET A 1 40.23 -2.96 -19.91
C MET A 1 39.45 -3.05 -18.61
N THR A 2 38.18 -2.69 -18.66
CA THR A 2 37.27 -2.64 -17.50
C THR A 2 36.04 -3.41 -17.95
N ALA A 3 35.91 -4.62 -17.41
CA ALA A 3 34.85 -5.55 -17.78
C ALA A 3 33.50 -5.03 -17.25
N SER A 4 32.62 -4.69 -18.17
CA SER A 4 31.19 -4.51 -17.94
C SER A 4 30.62 -5.79 -17.33
N ARG A 5 30.10 -5.70 -16.10
CA ARG A 5 29.18 -6.70 -15.56
C ARG A 5 27.84 -6.50 -16.25
N GLU A 6 27.64 -7.17 -17.37
CA GLU A 6 26.31 -7.54 -17.82
C GLU A 6 25.73 -8.47 -16.75
N LEU A 7 24.82 -7.93 -15.95
CA LEU A 7 23.91 -8.71 -15.14
C LEU A 7 22.98 -9.46 -16.10
N GLU A 8 23.37 -10.66 -16.49
CA GLU A 8 22.43 -11.70 -16.91
C GLU A 8 21.46 -11.93 -15.75
N ALA A 9 20.34 -11.21 -15.79
CA ALA A 9 19.24 -11.38 -14.86
C ALA A 9 18.64 -12.77 -15.10
N SER A 10 18.96 -13.69 -14.20
CA SER A 10 18.24 -14.95 -13.99
C SER A 10 16.72 -14.73 -14.11
N ASP A 11 16.11 -15.39 -15.09
CA ASP A 11 14.66 -15.53 -15.32
C ASP A 11 13.93 -16.29 -14.18
N GLY A 12 14.56 -16.40 -13.00
CA GLY A 12 14.10 -17.17 -11.84
C GLY A 12 14.09 -16.40 -10.53
N THR A 13 14.39 -15.10 -10.50
CA THR A 13 14.30 -14.31 -9.26
C THR A 13 12.84 -13.88 -9.07
N ASP A 14 12.12 -14.49 -8.12
CA ASP A 14 10.76 -14.06 -7.76
C ASP A 14 10.83 -12.59 -7.32
N PRO A 15 10.12 -11.66 -7.99
CA PRO A 15 10.16 -10.22 -7.66
C PRO A 15 9.72 -9.90 -6.22
N GLU A 16 9.16 -10.86 -5.50
CA GLU A 16 8.59 -10.74 -4.16
C GLU A 16 9.53 -11.13 -3.02
N LEU A 17 10.72 -11.63 -3.36
CA LEU A 17 11.83 -11.75 -2.41
C LEU A 17 12.70 -10.49 -2.39
N LEU A 18 12.39 -9.51 -3.23
CA LEU A 18 13.08 -8.23 -3.27
C LEU A 18 12.57 -7.37 -2.11
N ASP A 19 13.51 -6.79 -1.39
CA ASP A 19 13.21 -5.70 -0.48
C ASP A 19 12.79 -4.50 -1.34
N LEU A 20 11.52 -4.09 -1.25
CA LEU A 20 10.92 -3.04 -2.10
C LEU A 20 11.39 -1.62 -1.71
N GLN A 21 12.34 -1.50 -0.77
CA GLN A 21 12.89 -0.21 -0.35
C GLN A 21 13.48 0.61 -1.50
N ASP A 22 14.08 -0.05 -2.50
CA ASP A 22 14.73 0.61 -3.64
C ASP A 22 13.73 1.07 -4.71
N ASP A 23 12.48 0.59 -4.64
CA ASP A 23 11.43 0.89 -5.62
C ASP A 23 10.50 2.04 -5.18
N ILE A 24 10.70 2.56 -3.97
CA ILE A 24 9.95 3.69 -3.40
C ILE A 24 10.70 4.98 -3.72
N SER A 25 10.02 5.92 -4.40
CA SER A 25 10.65 7.12 -4.95
C SER A 25 9.72 8.32 -5.02
N PHE A 26 10.28 9.54 -5.02
CA PHE A 26 9.49 10.76 -5.21
C PHE A 26 8.82 10.80 -6.58
N GLU A 27 9.41 10.19 -7.61
CA GLU A 27 8.84 10.08 -8.94
C GLU A 27 7.58 9.19 -8.95
N LEU A 28 7.51 8.19 -8.06
CA LEU A 28 6.29 7.40 -7.88
C LEU A 28 5.20 8.18 -7.13
N GLU A 29 5.57 9.00 -6.13
CA GLU A 29 4.62 9.90 -5.49
C GLU A 29 4.14 11.02 -6.45
N GLU A 30 4.98 11.48 -7.38
CA GLU A 30 4.57 12.44 -8.41
C GLU A 30 3.43 11.89 -9.29
N VAL A 31 3.54 10.62 -9.67
CA VAL A 31 2.49 9.93 -10.44
C VAL A 31 1.18 9.92 -9.66
N ASN A 32 1.22 9.60 -8.36
CA ASN A 32 0.03 9.57 -7.52
C ASN A 32 -0.58 10.96 -7.31
N GLU A 33 0.25 11.99 -7.08
CA GLU A 33 -0.20 13.38 -6.97
C GLU A 33 -0.89 13.86 -8.26
N LEU A 34 -0.33 13.53 -9.43
CA LEU A 34 -0.95 13.89 -10.71
C LEU A 34 -2.28 13.16 -10.95
N LEU A 35 -2.39 11.89 -10.53
CA LEU A 35 -3.67 11.18 -10.57
C LEU A 35 -4.68 11.83 -9.62
N ALA A 36 -4.26 12.18 -8.41
CA ALA A 36 -5.10 12.87 -7.44
C ALA A 36 -5.60 14.22 -7.97
N GLU A 37 -4.73 15.02 -8.59
CA GLU A 37 -5.07 16.28 -9.24
C GLU A 37 -6.15 16.08 -10.32
N LEU A 38 -5.96 15.10 -11.22
CA LEU A 38 -6.93 14.78 -12.27
C LEU A 38 -8.27 14.27 -11.70
N ILE A 39 -8.24 13.52 -10.60
CA ILE A 39 -9.45 13.04 -9.91
C ILE A 39 -10.17 14.19 -9.22
N ALA A 40 -9.44 15.14 -8.61
CA ALA A 40 -10.00 16.33 -7.97
C ALA A 40 -10.74 17.21 -8.99
N LEU A 41 -10.12 17.46 -10.16
CA LEU A 41 -10.77 18.17 -11.27
C LEU A 41 -12.08 17.51 -11.72
N GLN A 42 -12.16 16.18 -11.65
CA GLN A 42 -13.39 15.44 -11.93
C GLN A 42 -14.40 15.50 -10.77
N ALA A 43 -13.91 15.50 -9.53
CA ALA A 43 -14.72 15.62 -8.32
C ALA A 43 -15.47 16.95 -8.26
N ASP A 44 -14.86 18.05 -8.72
CA ASP A 44 -15.48 19.38 -8.82
C ASP A 44 -16.75 19.37 -9.69
N ARG A 45 -16.80 18.48 -10.69
CA ARG A 45 -17.97 18.30 -11.55
C ARG A 45 -18.96 17.31 -10.95
N LYS A 46 -18.46 16.26 -10.29
CA LYS A 46 -19.26 15.19 -9.71
C LYS A 46 -18.54 14.51 -8.54
N ALA A 47 -18.76 15.03 -7.33
CA ALA A 47 -18.09 14.58 -6.09
C ALA A 47 -18.09 13.05 -5.91
N LYS A 48 -19.28 12.42 -6.00
CA LYS A 48 -19.43 10.94 -5.89
C LYS A 48 -18.54 10.17 -6.86
N THR A 49 -18.30 10.70 -8.06
CA THR A 49 -17.43 10.03 -9.04
C THR A 49 -15.96 10.17 -8.67
N GLY A 50 -15.54 11.33 -8.15
CA GLY A 50 -14.21 11.53 -7.58
C GLY A 50 -13.94 10.59 -6.40
N GLU A 51 -14.92 10.42 -5.51
CA GLU A 51 -14.82 9.50 -4.37
C GLU A 51 -14.71 8.03 -4.82
N ILE A 52 -15.50 7.60 -5.81
CA ILE A 52 -15.41 6.24 -6.38
C ILE A 52 -14.04 6.01 -7.01
N LEU A 53 -13.52 6.97 -7.79
CA LEU A 53 -12.18 6.87 -8.38
C LEU A 53 -11.11 6.81 -7.30
N SER A 54 -11.19 7.69 -6.29
CA SER A 54 -10.20 7.76 -5.22
C SER A 54 -10.12 6.46 -4.43
N ALA A 55 -11.28 5.92 -4.03
CA ALA A 55 -11.37 4.64 -3.31
C ALA A 55 -10.92 3.45 -4.18
N ARG A 56 -11.30 3.42 -5.46
CA ARG A 56 -10.94 2.31 -6.36
C ARG A 56 -9.46 2.29 -6.71
N LEU A 57 -8.81 3.45 -6.77
CA LEU A 57 -7.42 3.57 -7.21
C LEU A 57 -6.42 3.69 -6.06
N GLY A 58 -6.87 3.93 -4.82
CA GLY A 58 -6.00 4.05 -3.64
C GLY A 58 -5.13 5.31 -3.61
N VAL A 59 -5.50 6.35 -4.36
CA VAL A 59 -4.68 7.57 -4.51
C VAL A 59 -4.53 8.37 -3.21
N SER A 60 -5.43 8.18 -2.23
CA SER A 60 -5.36 8.83 -0.91
C SER A 60 -4.32 8.23 0.02
N GLY A 61 -3.69 7.11 -0.34
CA GLY A 61 -2.79 6.34 0.52
C GLY A 61 -3.46 5.20 1.28
N GLU A 62 -4.79 5.05 1.16
CA GLU A 62 -5.51 3.83 1.54
C GLU A 62 -5.33 2.74 0.49
N GLN A 63 -5.45 1.48 0.91
CA GLN A 63 -5.51 0.36 -0.02
C GLN A 63 -6.69 0.53 -1.00
N PRO A 64 -6.50 0.23 -2.30
CA PRO A 64 -7.60 0.20 -3.26
C PRO A 64 -8.75 -0.68 -2.81
N GLU A 65 -9.98 -0.18 -2.96
CA GLU A 65 -11.17 -0.93 -2.60
C GLU A 65 -11.72 -1.75 -3.77
N THR A 66 -12.36 -2.88 -3.42
CA THR A 66 -13.13 -3.66 -4.38
C THR A 66 -14.37 -2.88 -4.82
N LEU A 67 -14.86 -3.19 -6.02
CA LEU A 67 -16.11 -2.61 -6.52
C LEU A 67 -17.31 -3.00 -5.65
N ALA A 68 -17.26 -4.18 -5.01
CA ALA A 68 -18.30 -4.63 -4.08
C ALA A 68 -18.32 -3.78 -2.80
N LYS A 69 -17.17 -3.50 -2.20
CA LYS A 69 -17.05 -2.63 -1.01
C LYS A 69 -17.50 -1.20 -1.29
N ILE A 70 -17.07 -0.63 -2.42
CA ILE A 70 -17.53 0.69 -2.86
C ILE A 70 -19.05 0.67 -3.10
N GLY A 71 -19.57 -0.40 -3.71
CA GLY A 71 -21.01 -0.57 -3.95
C GLY A 71 -21.82 -0.55 -2.66
N ALA A 72 -21.38 -1.31 -1.65
CA ALA A 72 -22.03 -1.36 -0.34
C ALA A 72 -22.11 0.02 0.34
N ARG A 73 -21.07 0.86 0.20
CA ARG A 73 -21.06 2.23 0.75
C ARG A 73 -22.14 3.14 0.13
N TYR A 74 -22.43 2.95 -1.15
CA TYR A 74 -23.31 3.84 -1.93
C TYR A 74 -24.66 3.24 -2.28
N ASP A 75 -25.00 2.08 -1.71
CA ASP A 75 -26.17 1.27 -2.08
C ASP A 75 -26.26 1.04 -3.60
N LEU A 76 -25.14 0.62 -4.20
CA LEU A 76 -25.01 0.33 -5.62
C LEU A 76 -24.53 -1.11 -5.84
N SER A 77 -25.00 -1.74 -6.91
CA SER A 77 -24.44 -3.02 -7.34
C SER A 77 -22.98 -2.86 -7.79
N ARG A 78 -22.19 -3.93 -7.63
CA ARG A 78 -20.81 -4.04 -8.15
C ARG A 78 -20.71 -3.61 -9.61
N ASP A 79 -21.66 -4.08 -10.44
CA ASP A 79 -21.73 -3.76 -11.87
C ASP A 79 -21.95 -2.26 -12.11
N ARG A 80 -22.84 -1.64 -11.31
CA ARG A 80 -23.12 -0.22 -11.42
C ARG A 80 -21.91 0.64 -11.05
N VAL A 81 -21.17 0.27 -10.00
CA VAL A 81 -19.91 0.93 -9.65
C VAL A 81 -18.89 0.77 -10.79
N ARG A 82 -18.75 -0.42 -11.38
CA ARG A 82 -17.87 -0.67 -12.53
C ARG A 82 -18.18 0.27 -13.70
N GLN A 83 -19.46 0.42 -14.06
CA GLN A 83 -19.88 1.31 -15.14
C GLN A 83 -19.53 2.78 -14.86
N LEU A 84 -19.79 3.24 -13.63
CA LEU A 84 -19.46 4.61 -13.21
C LEU A 84 -17.95 4.85 -13.25
N HIS A 85 -17.17 3.91 -12.74
CA HIS A 85 -15.71 3.97 -12.75
C HIS A 85 -15.16 4.02 -14.19
N THR A 86 -15.56 3.09 -15.07
CA THR A 86 -15.10 3.06 -16.48
C THR A 86 -15.44 4.35 -17.22
N LYS A 87 -16.65 4.89 -17.04
CA LYS A 87 -17.05 6.17 -17.63
C LYS A 87 -16.16 7.31 -17.12
N ALA A 88 -15.86 7.33 -15.82
CA ALA A 88 -15.06 8.36 -15.19
C ALA A 88 -13.59 8.32 -15.64
N VAL A 89 -12.98 7.14 -15.73
CA VAL A 89 -11.63 6.94 -16.26
C VAL A 89 -11.53 7.45 -17.70
N GLY A 90 -12.51 7.10 -18.56
CA GLY A 90 -12.53 7.58 -19.93
C GLY A 90 -12.65 9.10 -20.05
N GLN A 91 -13.40 9.74 -19.14
CA GLN A 91 -13.50 11.20 -19.10
C GLN A 91 -12.19 11.84 -18.64
N LEU A 92 -11.59 11.31 -17.58
CA LEU A 92 -10.33 11.79 -17.03
C LEU A 92 -9.20 11.76 -18.08
N ILE A 93 -9.06 10.66 -18.81
CA ILE A 93 -8.06 10.55 -19.90
C ILE A 93 -8.30 11.60 -20.98
N ARG A 94 -9.55 11.78 -21.43
CA ARG A 94 -9.89 12.76 -22.47
C ARG A 94 -9.58 14.18 -22.01
N ASP A 95 -9.96 14.53 -20.78
CA ASP A 95 -9.76 15.87 -20.25
C ASP A 95 -8.28 16.19 -20.07
N ALA A 96 -7.48 15.23 -19.59
CA ALA A 96 -6.05 15.39 -19.46
C ALA A 96 -5.37 15.62 -20.82
N GLN A 97 -5.78 14.88 -21.85
CA GLN A 97 -5.22 14.97 -23.21
C GLN A 97 -5.66 16.24 -23.95
N LEU A 98 -6.96 16.56 -23.94
CA LEU A 98 -7.51 17.74 -24.62
C LEU A 98 -7.12 19.05 -23.94
N GLY A 99 -7.05 19.04 -22.60
CA GLY A 99 -6.68 20.21 -21.80
C GLY A 99 -5.19 20.49 -21.75
N GLY A 100 -4.33 19.65 -22.34
CA GLY A 100 -2.87 19.81 -22.28
C GLY A 100 -2.33 19.70 -20.85
N HIS A 101 -2.94 18.88 -20.00
CA HIS A 101 -2.56 18.77 -18.60
C HIS A 101 -1.12 18.27 -18.44
N ARG A 102 -0.36 18.86 -17.51
CA ARG A 102 1.06 18.54 -17.24
C ARG A 102 1.31 17.04 -16.99
N ALA A 103 0.30 16.35 -16.46
CA ALA A 103 0.33 14.91 -16.23
C ALA A 103 0.81 14.15 -17.48
N THR A 104 0.27 14.49 -18.65
CA THR A 104 0.59 13.78 -19.90
C THR A 104 2.09 13.71 -20.19
N GLY A 105 2.83 14.80 -19.96
CA GLY A 105 4.28 14.84 -20.11
C GLY A 105 5.02 13.95 -19.10
N VAL A 106 4.62 14.01 -17.82
CA VAL A 106 5.23 13.18 -16.76
C VAL A 106 4.98 11.69 -16.99
N PHE A 107 3.74 11.32 -17.34
CA PHE A 107 3.42 9.93 -17.68
C PHE A 107 4.16 9.48 -18.95
N ALA A 108 4.28 10.32 -19.97
CA ALA A 108 5.01 9.98 -21.20
C ALA A 108 6.51 9.78 -20.94
N GLN A 109 7.12 10.56 -20.04
CA GLN A 109 8.51 10.37 -19.64
C GLN A 109 8.71 9.06 -18.86
N ARG A 110 7.79 8.72 -17.96
CA ARG A 110 7.88 7.52 -17.11
C ARG A 110 7.53 6.23 -17.85
N TYR A 111 6.58 6.30 -18.80
CA TYR A 111 6.14 5.15 -19.60
C TYR A 111 6.22 5.46 -21.10
N PRO A 112 7.42 5.61 -21.69
CA PRO A 112 7.57 6.06 -23.07
C PRO A 112 6.87 5.16 -24.08
N VAL A 113 6.20 5.78 -25.06
CA VAL A 113 5.65 5.08 -26.22
C VAL A 113 6.79 4.42 -27.01
N GLY A 114 6.58 3.18 -27.45
CA GLY A 114 7.60 2.37 -28.12
C GLY A 114 8.47 1.53 -27.18
N THR A 115 8.34 1.69 -25.86
CA THR A 115 8.95 0.78 -24.88
C THR A 115 8.40 -0.64 -25.06
N ARG A 116 9.26 -1.65 -24.94
CA ARG A 116 8.84 -3.06 -25.05
C ARG A 116 7.85 -3.42 -23.94
N ASP A 117 6.81 -4.18 -24.29
CA ASP A 117 5.78 -4.61 -23.34
C ASP A 117 6.35 -5.23 -22.06
N GLN A 118 7.35 -6.11 -22.18
CA GLN A 118 7.97 -6.78 -21.03
C GLN A 118 8.59 -5.79 -20.05
N GLN A 119 9.17 -4.69 -20.56
CA GLN A 119 9.76 -3.65 -19.72
C GLN A 119 8.66 -2.84 -19.01
N LEU A 120 7.59 -2.47 -19.72
CA LEU A 120 6.43 -1.79 -19.13
C LEU A 120 5.76 -2.66 -18.06
N VAL A 121 5.52 -3.94 -18.36
CA VAL A 121 4.92 -4.89 -17.40
C VAL A 121 5.78 -4.99 -16.14
N ARG A 122 7.11 -5.11 -16.28
CA ARG A 122 8.02 -5.16 -15.13
C ARG A 122 7.93 -3.89 -14.29
N ALA A 123 8.01 -2.71 -14.91
CA ALA A 123 7.93 -1.43 -14.20
C ALA A 123 6.59 -1.28 -13.45
N LEU A 124 5.48 -1.60 -14.11
CA LEU A 124 4.14 -1.51 -13.52
C LEU A 124 3.92 -2.53 -12.39
N LEU A 125 4.48 -3.74 -12.48
CA LEU A 125 4.43 -4.73 -11.39
C LEU A 125 5.20 -4.24 -10.16
N VAL A 126 6.41 -3.73 -10.36
CA VAL A 126 7.24 -3.18 -9.28
C VAL A 126 6.49 -2.06 -8.55
N GLU A 127 5.94 -1.10 -9.30
CA GLU A 127 5.14 -0.03 -8.69
C GLU A 127 3.90 -0.55 -7.97
N THR A 128 3.21 -1.54 -8.55
CA THR A 128 2.01 -2.14 -7.95
C THR A 128 2.33 -2.72 -6.57
N TYR A 129 3.46 -3.42 -6.44
CA TYR A 129 3.90 -4.01 -5.19
C TYR A 129 4.43 -2.96 -4.21
N ALA A 130 5.17 -1.95 -4.69
CA ALA A 130 5.68 -0.86 -3.86
C ALA A 130 4.56 0.00 -3.23
N THR A 131 3.38 0.07 -3.87
CA THR A 131 2.23 0.83 -3.37
C THR A 131 1.07 -0.04 -2.86
N ASP A 132 1.20 -1.37 -2.90
CA ASP A 132 0.17 -2.32 -2.44
C ASP A 132 -1.19 -2.13 -3.12
N THR A 133 -1.15 -2.03 -4.46
CA THR A 133 -2.32 -1.69 -5.30
C THR A 133 -2.80 -2.82 -6.21
N ASP A 134 -2.46 -4.07 -5.90
CA ASP A 134 -2.77 -5.26 -6.70
C ASP A 134 -4.24 -5.33 -7.17
N ILE A 135 -5.19 -5.06 -6.27
CA ILE A 135 -6.64 -5.06 -6.55
C ILE A 135 -7.02 -4.10 -7.70
N ALA A 136 -6.26 -3.03 -7.91
CA ALA A 136 -6.48 -2.02 -8.94
C ALA A 136 -5.38 -1.99 -10.01
N ALA A 137 -4.50 -3.01 -10.06
CA ALA A 137 -3.32 -3.03 -10.91
C ALA A 137 -3.69 -2.89 -12.40
N HIS A 138 -4.78 -3.53 -12.84
CA HIS A 138 -5.26 -3.41 -14.22
C HIS A 138 -5.65 -1.96 -14.55
N GLU A 139 -6.51 -1.36 -13.73
CA GLU A 139 -7.03 -0.01 -13.96
C GLU A 139 -5.93 1.06 -13.86
N LEU A 140 -5.05 0.96 -12.86
CA LEU A 140 -3.91 1.86 -12.71
C LEU A 140 -2.94 1.73 -13.89
N SER A 141 -2.59 0.50 -14.29
CA SER A 141 -1.72 0.28 -15.45
C SER A 141 -2.31 0.85 -16.73
N TYR A 142 -3.60 0.57 -16.98
CA TYR A 142 -4.31 1.11 -18.14
C TYR A 142 -4.32 2.64 -18.12
N LEU A 143 -4.65 3.25 -16.98
CA LEU A 143 -4.73 4.70 -16.84
C LEU A 143 -3.35 5.37 -17.04
N LYS A 144 -2.31 4.85 -16.39
CA LYS A 144 -0.91 5.31 -16.52
C LYS A 144 -0.46 5.32 -17.98
N LEU A 145 -0.69 4.22 -18.70
CA LEU A 145 -0.30 4.09 -20.11
C LEU A 145 -1.12 4.99 -21.03
N ARG A 146 -2.43 5.15 -20.78
CA ARG A 146 -3.28 6.06 -21.56
C ARG A 146 -2.88 7.52 -21.37
N LEU A 147 -2.55 7.94 -20.15
CA LEU A 147 -2.05 9.28 -19.86
C LEU A 147 -0.67 9.52 -20.47
N ALA A 148 0.15 8.47 -20.58
CA ALA A 148 1.44 8.50 -21.28
C ALA A 148 1.32 8.55 -22.83
N GLY A 149 0.11 8.43 -23.38
CA GLY A 149 -0.15 8.54 -24.81
C GLY A 149 -0.17 7.20 -25.58
N HIS A 150 -0.08 6.05 -24.90
CA HIS A 150 -0.21 4.74 -25.55
C HIS A 150 -1.59 4.56 -26.16
N ALA A 151 -1.70 3.85 -27.29
CA ALA A 151 -2.98 3.50 -27.89
C ALA A 151 -3.85 2.66 -26.92
N ALA A 152 -5.17 2.72 -27.07
CA ALA A 152 -6.08 2.05 -26.14
C ALA A 152 -5.92 0.53 -26.13
N GLU A 153 -5.63 -0.05 -27.29
CA GLU A 153 -5.39 -1.48 -27.44
C GLU A 153 -4.08 -1.91 -26.77
N ASP A 154 -3.00 -1.15 -26.96
CA ASP A 154 -1.71 -1.41 -26.33
C ASP A 154 -1.78 -1.28 -24.80
N ALA A 155 -2.38 -0.20 -24.31
CA ALA A 155 -2.57 0.01 -22.87
C ALA A 155 -3.37 -1.13 -22.23
N LYS A 156 -4.43 -1.60 -22.91
CA LYS A 156 -5.26 -2.73 -22.44
C LYS A 156 -4.48 -4.04 -22.46
N ARG A 157 -3.69 -4.28 -23.51
CA ARG A 157 -2.87 -5.48 -23.64
C ARG A 157 -1.80 -5.57 -22.54
N VAL A 158 -1.05 -4.49 -22.32
CA VAL A 158 -0.02 -4.42 -21.28
C VAL A 158 -0.63 -4.53 -19.87
N ALA A 159 -1.71 -3.81 -19.57
CA ALA A 159 -2.44 -3.93 -18.29
C ALA A 159 -2.96 -5.37 -18.05
N GLY A 160 -3.42 -6.03 -19.13
CA GLY A 160 -3.78 -7.44 -19.12
C GLY A 160 -2.61 -8.34 -18.73
N PHE A 161 -1.42 -8.12 -19.29
CA PHE A 161 -0.22 -8.88 -18.92
C PHE A 161 0.21 -8.67 -17.46
N VAL A 162 0.11 -7.45 -16.93
CA VAL A 162 0.35 -7.18 -15.50
C VAL A 162 -0.58 -8.03 -14.64
N THR A 163 -1.88 -7.99 -14.94
CA THR A 163 -2.91 -8.75 -14.20
C THR A 163 -2.70 -10.26 -14.30
N GLN A 164 -2.34 -10.75 -15.49
CA GLN A 164 -2.02 -12.16 -15.71
C GLN A 164 -0.81 -12.61 -14.89
N ARG A 165 0.22 -11.77 -14.74
CA ARG A 165 1.38 -12.07 -13.91
C ARG A 165 1.02 -12.16 -12.43
N ILE A 166 0.23 -11.22 -11.92
CA ILE A 166 -0.31 -11.26 -10.54
C ILE A 166 -1.14 -12.55 -10.34
N ALA A 167 -2.07 -12.86 -11.24
CA ALA A 167 -2.92 -14.06 -11.12
C ALA A 167 -2.13 -15.38 -11.26
N ALA A 168 -1.15 -15.45 -12.17
CA ALA A 168 -0.29 -16.61 -12.34
C ALA A 168 0.55 -16.85 -11.08
N TRP A 169 1.04 -15.77 -10.47
CA TRP A 169 1.72 -15.83 -9.20
C TRP A 169 0.82 -16.37 -8.08
N GLN A 170 -0.37 -15.81 -7.88
CA GLN A 170 -1.34 -16.27 -6.87
C GLN A 170 -1.60 -17.79 -6.99
N LYS A 171 -1.73 -18.29 -8.23
CA LYS A 171 -1.88 -19.73 -8.51
C LYS A 171 -0.63 -20.56 -8.20
N LYS A 172 0.57 -20.05 -8.50
CA LYS A 172 1.84 -20.73 -8.22
C LYS A 172 2.09 -20.84 -6.71
N THR A 173 1.75 -19.79 -5.95
CA THR A 173 1.90 -19.76 -4.49
C THR A 173 0.98 -20.77 -3.81
N ASN A 174 -0.27 -20.91 -4.29
CA ASN A 174 -1.16 -22.00 -3.87
C ASN A 174 -0.53 -23.40 -4.04
N ARG A 175 0.14 -23.64 -5.17
CA ARG A 175 0.80 -24.94 -5.43
C ARG A 175 2.08 -25.14 -4.61
N ARG A 176 2.79 -24.07 -4.25
CA ARG A 176 3.99 -24.13 -3.40
C ARG A 176 3.61 -24.35 -1.93
N LEU A 177 2.58 -23.69 -1.42
CA LEU A 177 2.04 -23.92 -0.07
C LEU A 177 1.65 -25.38 0.15
N ALA A 178 0.95 -26.00 -0.81
CA ALA A 178 0.59 -27.42 -0.76
C ALA A 178 1.79 -28.40 -0.78
N LYS A 179 3.00 -27.93 -1.11
CA LYS A 179 4.22 -28.74 -1.23
C LYS A 179 5.26 -28.48 -0.14
N LEU A 180 5.06 -27.50 0.75
CA LEU A 180 6.09 -27.01 1.65
C LEU A 180 5.85 -27.44 3.11
N ARG A 181 6.29 -28.66 3.43
CA ARG A 181 6.77 -29.05 4.77
C ARG A 181 8.28 -28.79 4.97
N ASP A 182 9.02 -28.44 3.91
CA ASP A 182 10.50 -28.42 3.93
C ASP A 182 11.13 -27.00 3.90
N ALA A 183 10.35 -25.91 3.93
CA ALA A 183 10.86 -24.51 3.91
C ALA A 183 10.79 -23.76 5.26
N GLU A 184 10.42 -24.46 6.34
CA GLU A 184 10.26 -23.92 7.70
C GLU A 184 11.47 -23.08 8.19
N PRO A 185 12.75 -23.49 7.98
CA PRO A 185 13.90 -22.72 8.47
C PRO A 185 13.99 -21.30 7.88
N ARG A 186 13.50 -21.11 6.65
CA ARG A 186 13.57 -19.83 5.93
C ARG A 186 12.45 -18.87 6.35
N ALA A 187 11.26 -19.37 6.65
CA ALA A 187 10.14 -18.54 7.10
C ALA A 187 10.36 -18.00 8.52
N THR A 188 10.81 -18.85 9.45
CA THR A 188 11.17 -18.43 10.82
C THR A 188 12.29 -17.39 10.81
N SER A 189 13.29 -17.55 9.93
CA SER A 189 14.35 -16.56 9.75
C SER A 189 13.85 -15.21 9.23
N GLN A 190 12.77 -15.17 8.44
CA GLN A 190 12.17 -13.93 7.95
C GLN A 190 11.33 -13.22 9.02
N LEU A 191 10.67 -13.97 9.92
CA LEU A 191 9.86 -13.38 10.99
C LEU A 191 10.70 -12.73 12.10
N ASN A 192 11.85 -13.33 12.42
CA ASN A 192 12.71 -12.92 13.55
C ASN A 192 13.09 -11.43 13.57
N PRO A 193 13.57 -10.82 12.46
CA PRO A 193 13.89 -9.38 12.45
C PRO A 193 12.72 -8.49 12.86
N TRP A 194 11.49 -8.87 12.52
CA TRP A 194 10.30 -8.07 12.78
C TRP A 194 9.74 -8.27 14.19
N LEU A 195 9.95 -9.43 14.81
CA LEU A 195 9.54 -9.66 16.21
C LEU A 195 10.24 -8.69 17.18
N GLY A 196 11.48 -8.28 16.86
CA GLY A 196 12.20 -7.24 17.61
C GLY A 196 11.61 -5.83 17.47
N GLN A 197 10.74 -5.61 16.47
CA GLN A 197 10.09 -4.33 16.21
C GLN A 197 8.67 -4.24 16.79
N VAL A 198 8.18 -5.33 17.40
CA VAL A 198 6.84 -5.36 17.99
C VAL A 198 6.81 -4.45 19.22
N ASP A 199 5.84 -3.54 19.22
CA ASP A 199 5.54 -2.69 20.37
C ASP A 199 4.61 -3.45 21.33
N TRP A 200 5.20 -4.06 22.35
CA TRP A 200 4.49 -4.84 23.36
C TRP A 200 3.81 -3.94 24.40
N PRO A 201 2.59 -4.28 24.85
CA PRO A 201 1.99 -3.60 25.98
C PRO A 201 2.76 -3.93 27.27
N GLY A 202 2.40 -3.26 28.35
CA GLY A 202 2.86 -3.64 29.69
C GLY A 202 2.42 -5.05 30.10
N ALA A 203 2.70 -5.42 31.35
CA ALA A 203 2.34 -6.74 31.87
C ALA A 203 0.83 -7.01 31.79
N GLY A 204 0.46 -8.21 31.32
CA GLY A 204 -0.91 -8.68 31.20
C GLY A 204 -1.01 -9.99 30.43
N SER A 205 -2.14 -10.69 30.57
CA SER A 205 -2.43 -11.88 29.77
C SER A 205 -3.14 -11.45 28.48
N PRO A 206 -2.68 -11.90 27.30
CA PRO A 206 -3.31 -11.52 26.03
C PRO A 206 -4.71 -12.12 25.91
N HIS A 207 -5.68 -11.32 25.46
CA HIS A 207 -7.01 -11.81 25.13
C HIS A 207 -6.97 -12.89 24.01
N PRO A 208 -7.95 -13.80 23.96
CA PRO A 208 -8.03 -14.82 22.92
C PRO A 208 -8.19 -14.22 21.52
N LEU A 209 -7.76 -14.94 20.49
CA LEU A 209 -8.00 -14.52 19.11
C LEU A 209 -9.51 -14.63 18.78
N PRO A 210 -10.06 -13.71 17.99
CA PRO A 210 -11.40 -13.88 17.42
C PRO A 210 -11.46 -15.13 16.53
N LEU A 211 -12.64 -15.74 16.42
CA LEU A 211 -12.86 -16.95 15.63
C LEU A 211 -13.22 -16.67 14.17
N SER A 212 -13.50 -15.42 13.81
CA SER A 212 -13.94 -15.02 12.48
C SER A 212 -13.42 -13.64 12.11
N SER A 213 -13.31 -13.37 10.82
CA SER A 213 -13.00 -12.04 10.29
C SER A 213 -14.13 -11.06 10.63
N ALA A 214 -13.76 -9.86 11.07
CA ALA A 214 -14.69 -8.75 11.28
C ALA A 214 -15.08 -8.06 9.96
N ARG A 215 -14.32 -8.26 8.87
CA ARG A 215 -14.68 -7.77 7.54
C ARG A 215 -15.50 -8.83 6.81
N THR A 216 -16.81 -8.61 6.80
CA THR A 216 -17.77 -9.48 6.09
C THR A 216 -18.12 -8.98 4.69
N VAL A 217 -18.10 -7.66 4.49
CA VAL A 217 -18.29 -7.05 3.17
C VAL A 217 -17.16 -7.51 2.26
N ASP A 218 -17.49 -7.94 1.03
CA ASP A 218 -16.56 -8.37 -0.03
C ASP A 218 -15.66 -9.59 0.27
N SER A 219 -16.03 -10.41 1.27
CA SER A 219 -15.33 -11.66 1.58
C SER A 219 -15.16 -12.59 0.37
N ASP A 220 -16.17 -12.60 -0.52
CA ASP A 220 -16.25 -13.47 -1.70
C ASP A 220 -16.01 -12.73 -3.03
N ASP A 221 -15.41 -11.54 -3.03
CA ASP A 221 -15.09 -10.87 -4.29
C ASP A 221 -13.98 -11.63 -5.05
N ASP A 222 -14.30 -12.06 -6.28
CA ASP A 222 -13.38 -12.79 -7.16
C ASP A 222 -12.09 -12.03 -7.50
N GLY A 223 -12.05 -10.72 -7.25
CA GLY A 223 -10.85 -9.89 -7.41
C GLY A 223 -9.78 -10.12 -6.34
N ARG A 224 -10.11 -10.85 -5.26
CA ARG A 224 -9.20 -11.16 -4.16
C ARG A 224 -8.47 -12.47 -4.41
N GLY A 225 -7.20 -12.53 -4.01
CA GLY A 225 -6.48 -13.79 -3.97
C GLY A 225 -6.93 -14.63 -2.78
N ARG A 226 -6.73 -15.95 -2.86
CA ARG A 226 -7.04 -16.90 -1.77
C ARG A 226 -5.97 -17.97 -1.64
N PHE A 227 -5.63 -18.33 -0.40
CA PHE A 227 -4.76 -19.46 -0.06
C PHE A 227 -5.42 -20.38 0.95
N TYR A 228 -5.29 -21.69 0.76
CA TYR A 228 -5.47 -22.62 1.87
C TYR A 228 -4.27 -22.52 2.81
N LEU A 229 -4.51 -22.29 4.09
CA LEU A 229 -3.48 -22.14 5.12
C LEU A 229 -3.70 -23.16 6.24
N ASP A 230 -2.77 -24.12 6.36
CA ASP A 230 -2.87 -25.26 7.26
C ASP A 230 -3.08 -24.87 8.73
N LYS A 231 -2.41 -23.80 9.21
CA LYS A 231 -2.52 -23.34 10.61
C LYS A 231 -3.90 -22.87 11.04
N VAL A 232 -4.73 -22.51 10.06
CA VAL A 232 -6.11 -22.06 10.29
C VAL A 232 -7.13 -22.99 9.61
N GLY A 233 -6.65 -23.99 8.86
CA GLY A 233 -7.46 -25.07 8.28
C GLY A 233 -8.45 -24.64 7.20
N ARG A 234 -8.27 -23.48 6.56
CA ARG A 234 -9.23 -22.90 5.60
C ARG A 234 -8.58 -22.03 4.53
N ASP A 235 -9.37 -21.70 3.51
CA ASP A 235 -9.01 -20.65 2.56
C ASP A 235 -9.09 -19.26 3.23
N VAL A 236 -8.01 -18.49 3.12
CA VAL A 236 -7.90 -17.12 3.63
C VAL A 236 -7.75 -16.17 2.43
N PRO A 237 -8.63 -15.15 2.32
CA PRO A 237 -8.51 -14.15 1.26
C PRO A 237 -7.42 -13.12 1.56
N PHE A 238 -6.81 -12.57 0.52
CA PHE A 238 -5.86 -11.48 0.61
C PHE A 238 -6.04 -10.47 -0.52
N ASP A 239 -5.67 -9.23 -0.21
CA ASP A 239 -5.94 -8.07 -1.07
C ASP A 239 -4.73 -7.70 -1.93
N SER A 240 -3.56 -8.25 -1.63
CA SER A 240 -2.31 -7.90 -2.31
C SER A 240 -1.20 -8.93 -2.15
N GLY A 241 -0.17 -8.81 -2.99
CA GLY A 241 1.05 -9.60 -2.88
C GLY A 241 1.74 -9.44 -1.51
N LEU A 242 1.72 -8.22 -0.96
CA LEU A 242 2.27 -7.90 0.34
C LEU A 242 1.54 -8.69 1.45
N ALA A 243 0.21 -8.60 1.51
CA ALA A 243 -0.59 -9.33 2.49
C ALA A 243 -0.43 -10.86 2.35
N ALA A 244 -0.40 -11.36 1.12
CA ALA A 244 -0.15 -12.78 0.85
C ALA A 244 1.22 -13.25 1.33
N ARG A 245 2.27 -12.44 1.17
CA ARG A 245 3.61 -12.76 1.68
C ARG A 245 3.60 -12.84 3.21
N LEU A 246 2.94 -11.93 3.92
CA LEU A 246 2.79 -12.03 5.37
C LEU A 246 2.06 -13.32 5.78
N LEU A 247 0.92 -13.64 5.14
CA LEU A 247 0.17 -14.88 5.41
C LEU A 247 1.04 -16.12 5.22
N TRP A 248 1.85 -16.15 4.16
CA TRP A 248 2.79 -17.25 3.89
C TRP A 248 3.81 -17.41 5.03
N ILE A 249 4.41 -16.30 5.48
CA ILE A 249 5.42 -16.33 6.56
C ILE A 249 4.79 -16.80 7.87
N LEU A 250 3.61 -16.30 8.23
CA LEU A 250 2.91 -16.71 9.45
C LEU A 250 2.51 -18.19 9.42
N ASN A 251 2.01 -18.66 8.27
CA ASN A 251 1.64 -20.05 8.09
C ASN A 251 2.85 -21.00 8.16
N ALA A 252 4.02 -20.58 7.68
CA ALA A 252 5.22 -21.42 7.63
C ALA A 252 6.15 -21.32 8.85
N SER A 253 5.95 -20.35 9.76
CA SER A 253 6.87 -20.08 10.88
C SER A 253 6.53 -20.87 12.15
N ASP A 254 7.44 -21.65 12.71
CA ASP A 254 7.22 -22.42 13.95
C ASP A 254 6.98 -21.56 15.20
N LEU A 255 7.28 -20.27 15.14
CA LEU A 255 7.00 -19.32 16.22
C LEU A 255 5.53 -18.92 16.32
N VAL A 256 4.71 -19.25 15.31
CA VAL A 256 3.29 -18.87 15.25
C VAL A 256 2.44 -20.12 15.49
N ASP A 257 1.56 -20.08 16.47
CA ASP A 257 0.61 -21.15 16.78
C ASP A 257 -0.60 -21.08 15.82
N SER A 258 -1.25 -19.92 15.75
CA SER A 258 -2.39 -19.66 14.86
C SER A 258 -2.54 -18.16 14.59
N PHE A 259 -3.45 -17.78 13.68
CA PHE A 259 -3.74 -16.38 13.38
C PHE A 259 -5.17 -16.17 12.85
N GLN A 260 -5.65 -14.93 12.86
CA GLN A 260 -6.93 -14.53 12.30
C GLN A 260 -6.74 -13.27 11.44
N GLU A 261 -7.08 -13.33 10.15
CA GLU A 261 -7.14 -12.17 9.27
C GLU A 261 -8.30 -11.24 9.64
N GLN A 262 -8.08 -9.94 9.47
CA GLN A 262 -9.08 -8.88 9.70
C GLN A 262 -9.84 -9.10 11.01
N PRO A 263 -9.13 -9.28 12.14
CA PRO A 263 -9.70 -9.85 13.37
C PRO A 263 -10.72 -8.92 14.04
N VAL A 264 -10.65 -7.62 13.77
CA VAL A 264 -11.48 -6.62 14.44
C VAL A 264 -11.75 -5.43 13.53
N ALA A 265 -12.91 -4.80 13.71
CA ALA A 265 -13.25 -3.49 13.20
C ALA A 265 -12.87 -2.42 14.24
N ILE A 266 -11.98 -1.49 13.88
CA ILE A 266 -11.49 -0.45 14.79
C ILE A 266 -11.94 0.90 14.26
N ASP A 267 -12.70 1.61 15.07
CA ASP A 267 -13.11 2.97 14.75
C ASP A 267 -11.96 3.95 15.03
N TYR A 268 -11.79 4.89 14.12
CA TYR A 268 -10.84 5.98 14.23
C TYR A 268 -11.43 7.24 13.62
N THR A 269 -10.87 8.39 13.98
CA THR A 269 -11.32 9.69 13.46
C THR A 269 -10.19 10.32 12.66
N ILE A 270 -10.53 10.81 11.47
CA ILE A 270 -9.67 11.65 10.65
C ILE A 270 -10.43 12.93 10.32
N ASP A 271 -9.88 14.09 10.67
CA ASP A 271 -10.49 15.40 10.40
C ASP A 271 -11.95 15.51 10.83
N GLY A 272 -12.27 15.00 12.03
CA GLY A 272 -13.63 14.98 12.58
C GLY A 272 -14.57 13.94 11.95
N THR A 273 -14.11 13.19 10.95
CA THR A 273 -14.89 12.15 10.29
C THR A 273 -14.58 10.79 10.90
N ALA A 274 -15.61 10.11 11.41
CA ALA A 274 -15.50 8.74 11.89
C ALA A 274 -15.31 7.78 10.71
N ARG A 275 -14.38 6.84 10.88
CA ARG A 275 -14.07 5.78 9.91
C ARG A 275 -13.81 4.48 10.66
N THR A 276 -13.98 3.37 9.95
CA THR A 276 -13.69 2.04 10.48
C THR A 276 -12.58 1.39 9.67
N GLY A 277 -11.54 0.92 10.36
CA GLY A 277 -10.39 0.23 9.79
C GLY A 277 -10.35 -1.23 10.23
N TYR A 278 -9.72 -2.06 9.40
CA TYR A 278 -9.53 -3.48 9.69
C TYR A 278 -8.02 -3.76 9.64
N PRO A 279 -7.34 -3.89 10.79
CA PRO A 279 -5.96 -4.36 10.82
C PRO A 279 -5.84 -5.70 10.08
N SER A 280 -4.71 -5.95 9.43
CA SER A 280 -4.60 -7.08 8.52
C SER A 280 -4.73 -8.44 9.21
N ILE A 281 -4.02 -8.69 10.31
CA ILE A 281 -3.92 -10.02 10.94
C ILE A 281 -3.67 -9.88 12.45
N ALA A 282 -4.23 -10.74 13.29
CA ALA A 282 -3.72 -11.00 14.64
C ALA A 282 -3.12 -12.42 14.71
N ALA A 283 -1.88 -12.54 15.16
CA ALA A 283 -1.15 -13.81 15.25
C ALA A 283 -0.84 -14.16 16.71
N ARG A 284 -1.12 -15.40 17.09
CA ARG A 284 -0.72 -15.99 18.38
C ARG A 284 0.62 -16.66 18.21
N LEU A 285 1.58 -16.28 19.05
CA LEU A 285 2.90 -16.90 19.12
C LEU A 285 2.86 -18.16 19.99
N THR A 286 3.82 -19.06 19.79
CA THR A 286 3.92 -20.31 20.58
C THR A 286 4.27 -20.08 22.05
N ASP A 287 4.78 -18.91 22.40
CA ASP A 287 4.98 -18.48 23.79
C ASP A 287 3.71 -17.90 24.45
N GLY A 288 2.58 -17.91 23.74
CA GLY A 288 1.28 -17.45 24.21
C GLY A 288 0.99 -15.97 23.97
N ARG A 289 2.00 -15.16 23.60
CA ARG A 289 1.79 -13.75 23.26
C ARG A 289 0.99 -13.61 21.95
N VAL A 290 0.33 -12.47 21.77
CA VAL A 290 -0.43 -12.16 20.55
C VAL A 290 0.05 -10.85 19.97
N VAL A 291 0.20 -10.77 18.64
CA VAL A 291 0.58 -9.55 17.91
C VAL A 291 -0.53 -9.19 16.92
N LEU A 292 -1.01 -7.96 16.99
CA LEU A 292 -1.83 -7.34 15.95
C LEU A 292 -0.92 -6.69 14.91
N ILE A 293 -1.06 -7.12 13.66
CA ILE A 293 -0.22 -6.75 12.53
C ILE A 293 -1.07 -6.03 11.48
N ASP A 294 -0.67 -4.83 11.09
CA ASP A 294 -1.23 -4.12 9.94
C ASP A 294 -0.21 -4.05 8.81
N VAL A 295 -0.61 -4.51 7.63
CA VAL A 295 0.19 -4.46 6.41
C VAL A 295 0.09 -3.06 5.83
N GLN A 296 1.23 -2.38 5.68
CA GLN A 296 1.30 -1.06 5.06
C GLN A 296 2.57 -0.94 4.24
N PRO A 297 2.53 -0.51 2.98
CA PRO A 297 3.75 -0.24 2.21
C PRO A 297 4.70 0.66 2.96
N LEU A 298 6.01 0.39 2.84
CA LEU A 298 7.04 1.21 3.48
C LEU A 298 6.90 2.70 3.14
N GLY A 299 6.54 3.04 1.90
CA GLY A 299 6.31 4.43 1.48
C GLY A 299 5.09 5.11 2.11
N HIS A 300 4.15 4.33 2.64
CA HIS A 300 2.84 4.82 3.09
C HIS A 300 2.74 5.00 4.61
N VAL A 301 3.73 4.55 5.39
CA VAL A 301 3.69 4.58 6.87
C VAL A 301 3.69 6.00 7.44
N ALA A 302 4.15 7.00 6.69
CA ALA A 302 4.22 8.40 7.12
C ALA A 302 2.94 9.20 6.82
N PHE A 303 2.04 8.69 5.98
CA PHE A 303 0.79 9.40 5.66
C PHE A 303 -0.04 9.62 6.92
N HIS A 304 -0.58 10.82 7.06
CA HIS A 304 -1.34 11.22 8.25
C HIS A 304 -2.51 10.28 8.53
N LEU A 305 -3.24 9.90 7.48
CA LEU A 305 -4.34 8.95 7.57
C LEU A 305 -3.90 7.58 8.13
N ASN A 306 -2.81 7.02 7.58
CA ASN A 306 -2.30 5.72 8.02
C ASN A 306 -1.78 5.80 9.45
N ARG A 307 -1.11 6.89 9.82
CA ARG A 307 -0.69 7.13 11.21
C ARG A 307 -1.88 7.21 12.17
N ALA A 308 -2.98 7.88 11.79
CA ALA A 308 -4.19 7.95 12.61
C ALA A 308 -4.84 6.56 12.79
N LYS A 309 -4.99 5.79 11.70
CA LYS A 309 -5.46 4.39 11.73
C LYS A 309 -4.57 3.53 12.62
N SER A 310 -3.25 3.61 12.44
CA SER A 310 -2.27 2.84 13.21
C SER A 310 -2.26 3.21 14.70
N ALA A 311 -2.46 4.49 15.05
CA ALA A 311 -2.56 4.91 16.44
C ALA A 311 -3.78 4.29 17.14
N ALA A 312 -4.95 4.29 16.48
CA ALA A 312 -6.14 3.64 17.00
C ALA A 312 -5.96 2.11 17.13
N ALA A 313 -5.38 1.48 16.11
CA ALA A 313 -5.13 0.04 16.11
C ALA A 313 -4.11 -0.39 17.17
N ARG A 314 -3.05 0.40 17.38
CA ARG A 314 -2.09 0.22 18.48
C ARG A 314 -2.77 0.33 19.84
N ALA A 315 -3.58 1.37 20.05
CA ALA A 315 -4.29 1.56 21.31
C ALA A 315 -5.23 0.37 21.61
N TYR A 316 -5.96 -0.10 20.61
CA TYR A 316 -6.78 -1.30 20.71
C TYR A 316 -5.94 -2.54 21.05
N ALA A 317 -4.85 -2.79 20.32
CA ALA A 317 -3.97 -3.94 20.56
C ALA A 317 -3.50 -3.97 22.02
N HIS A 318 -3.02 -2.83 22.53
CA HIS A 318 -2.53 -2.73 23.90
C HIS A 318 -3.64 -2.94 24.95
N GLN A 319 -4.86 -2.47 24.68
CA GLN A 319 -6.02 -2.76 25.54
C GLN A 319 -6.36 -4.26 25.59
N GLN A 320 -6.07 -5.01 24.54
CA GLN A 320 -6.25 -6.47 24.48
C GLN A 320 -5.06 -7.25 25.06
N GLY A 321 -4.03 -6.58 25.59
CA GLY A 321 -2.77 -7.23 25.97
C GLY A 321 -1.99 -7.80 24.79
N TRP A 322 -2.25 -7.31 23.57
CA TRP A 322 -1.57 -7.72 22.34
C TRP A 322 -0.46 -6.73 21.99
N GLY A 323 0.64 -7.22 21.40
CA GLY A 323 1.65 -6.40 20.75
C GLY A 323 1.11 -5.76 19.46
N TRP A 324 1.76 -4.68 19.03
CA TRP A 324 1.43 -3.98 17.79
C TRP A 324 2.61 -3.98 16.82
N LEU A 325 2.35 -4.25 15.54
CA LEU A 325 3.34 -4.23 14.46
C LEU A 325 2.74 -3.63 13.18
N ILE A 326 3.48 -2.71 12.56
CA ILE A 326 3.26 -2.36 11.15
C ILE A 326 4.24 -3.18 10.32
N TRP A 327 3.71 -4.02 9.43
CA TRP A 327 4.52 -4.86 8.57
C TRP A 327 4.60 -4.27 7.16
N THR A 328 5.81 -3.96 6.72
CA THR A 328 6.07 -3.21 5.48
C THR A 328 6.49 -4.07 4.30
N GLY A 329 6.77 -5.36 4.54
CA GLY A 329 7.41 -6.27 3.59
C GLY A 329 8.88 -5.98 3.29
N SER A 330 9.42 -4.87 3.83
CA SER A 330 10.83 -4.52 3.82
C SER A 330 11.53 -5.08 5.07
N LEU A 331 12.86 -5.08 5.06
CA LEU A 331 13.64 -5.24 6.29
C LEU A 331 13.51 -4.01 7.21
N LEU A 332 13.17 -2.85 6.64
CA LEU A 332 12.94 -1.61 7.39
C LEU A 332 11.50 -1.54 7.90
N GLY A 333 11.34 -1.27 9.20
CA GLY A 333 10.08 -0.83 9.78
C GLY A 333 10.13 0.59 10.33
N VAL A 334 9.05 0.99 10.99
CA VAL A 334 8.92 2.32 11.61
C VAL A 334 10.06 2.63 12.60
N PRO A 335 10.49 1.71 13.49
CA PRO A 335 11.62 1.96 14.38
C PRO A 335 12.91 2.27 13.62
N ASP A 336 13.19 1.54 12.53
CA ASP A 336 14.38 1.75 11.70
C ASP A 336 14.34 3.12 11.02
N LEU A 337 13.19 3.51 10.46
CA LEU A 337 12.97 4.82 9.85
C LEU A 337 13.21 5.95 10.85
N LEU A 338 12.69 5.84 12.08
CA LEU A 338 12.89 6.84 13.14
C LEU A 338 14.37 6.99 13.52
N ALA A 339 15.14 5.90 13.47
CA ALA A 339 16.56 5.86 13.82
C ALA A 339 17.49 6.40 12.71
N ARG A 340 17.00 6.61 11.48
CA ARG A 340 17.81 7.12 10.35
C ARG A 340 18.41 8.49 10.66
N LYS A 341 19.71 8.67 10.45
CA LYS A 341 20.36 9.98 10.63
C LYS A 341 20.19 10.82 9.36
N VAL A 342 19.34 11.84 9.45
CA VAL A 342 18.96 12.71 8.32
C VAL A 342 18.99 14.16 8.80
N ASP A 343 19.55 15.06 8.01
CA ASP A 343 19.48 16.50 8.24
C ASP A 343 18.06 17.02 7.93
N ALA A 344 17.46 17.70 8.90
CA ALA A 344 16.09 18.19 8.83
C ALA A 344 16.00 19.66 8.42
N GLY A 345 17.12 20.40 8.36
CA GLY A 345 17.14 21.87 8.34
C GLY A 345 16.24 22.49 7.27
N ALA A 346 16.53 22.19 6.00
CA ALA A 346 15.81 22.79 4.87
C ALA A 346 14.31 22.44 4.85
N LEU A 347 13.94 21.20 5.18
CA LEU A 347 12.53 20.79 5.20
C LEU A 347 11.78 21.37 6.40
N THR A 348 12.44 21.48 7.56
CA THR A 348 11.87 22.11 8.75
C THR A 348 11.58 23.58 8.49
N GLU A 349 12.52 24.32 7.89
CA GLU A 349 12.29 25.72 7.51
C GLU A 349 11.10 25.89 6.55
N LEU A 350 10.92 24.98 5.59
CA LEU A 350 9.75 25.01 4.70
C LEU A 350 8.44 24.84 5.48
N VAL A 351 8.38 23.86 6.38
CA VAL A 351 7.17 23.56 7.17
C VAL A 351 6.86 24.68 8.17
N GLU A 352 7.88 25.32 8.76
CA GLU A 352 7.72 26.45 9.68
C GLU A 352 7.13 27.70 8.99
N ARG A 353 7.41 27.88 7.69
CA ARG A 353 6.82 28.96 6.89
C ARG A 353 5.35 28.73 6.55
N GLY A 354 4.86 27.50 6.70
CA GLY A 354 3.46 27.12 6.49
C GLY A 354 3.30 25.80 5.74
N PRO A 355 2.06 25.48 5.32
CA PRO A 355 1.80 24.26 4.55
C PRO A 355 2.57 24.22 3.24
N VAL A 356 3.30 23.13 3.02
CA VAL A 356 4.20 22.90 1.89
C VAL A 356 3.48 22.05 0.83
N PRO A 357 3.22 22.58 -0.37
CA PRO A 357 2.64 21.82 -1.48
C PRO A 357 3.69 20.98 -2.21
N TRP A 358 3.23 20.01 -3.01
CA TRP A 358 4.10 19.08 -3.75
C TRP A 358 5.24 19.75 -4.54
N PRO A 359 5.01 20.84 -5.31
CA PRO A 359 6.07 21.46 -6.10
C PRO A 359 7.27 21.91 -5.27
N GLN A 360 7.06 22.36 -4.03
CA GLN A 360 8.13 22.79 -3.13
C GLN A 360 8.92 21.59 -2.57
N VAL A 361 8.23 20.49 -2.22
CA VAL A 361 8.91 19.25 -1.78
C VAL A 361 9.72 18.64 -2.93
N ARG A 362 9.17 18.62 -4.14
CA ARG A 362 9.87 18.16 -5.35
C ARG A 362 11.09 19.03 -5.66
N GLN A 363 10.96 20.36 -5.52
CA GLN A 363 12.10 21.27 -5.69
C GLN A 363 13.20 21.00 -4.66
N LEU A 364 12.85 20.84 -3.38
CA LEU A 364 13.79 20.48 -2.33
C LEU A 364 14.52 19.16 -2.65
N HIS A 365 13.77 18.14 -3.09
CA HIS A 365 14.35 16.87 -3.52
C HIS A 365 15.39 17.06 -4.64
N HIS A 366 15.07 17.85 -5.68
CA HIS A 366 16.02 18.12 -6.76
C HIS A 366 17.25 18.93 -6.33
N GLU A 367 17.10 19.87 -5.41
CA GLU A 367 18.20 20.74 -4.94
C GLU A 367 19.13 20.04 -3.96
N THR A 368 18.59 19.16 -3.11
CA THR A 368 19.34 18.53 -2.00
C THR A 368 19.65 17.05 -2.22
N GLY A 369 18.97 16.40 -3.17
CA GLY A 369 19.04 14.95 -3.35
C GLY A 369 18.35 14.15 -2.23
N LEU A 370 17.50 14.79 -1.40
CA LEU A 370 16.80 14.13 -0.28
C LEU A 370 16.01 12.90 -0.78
N PRO A 371 16.35 11.66 -0.40
CA PRO A 371 15.60 10.49 -0.85
C PRO A 371 14.27 10.35 -0.09
N LEU A 372 13.31 9.65 -0.69
CA LEU A 372 11.96 9.53 -0.13
C LEU A 372 11.94 8.86 1.27
N LEU A 373 12.80 7.87 1.52
CA LEU A 373 12.90 7.24 2.85
C LEU A 373 13.39 8.20 3.94
N ASP A 374 14.26 9.14 3.58
CA ASP A 374 14.75 10.17 4.51
C ASP A 374 13.67 11.23 4.76
N PHE A 375 12.92 11.61 3.72
CA PHE A 375 11.72 12.43 3.89
C PHE A 375 10.70 11.77 4.83
N ILE A 376 10.38 10.48 4.63
CA ILE A 376 9.50 9.68 5.50
C ILE A 376 10.01 9.69 6.94
N ALA A 377 11.32 9.47 7.15
CA ALA A 377 11.93 9.48 8.47
C ALA A 377 11.76 10.83 9.19
N LEU A 378 11.94 11.94 8.46
CA LEU A 378 11.72 13.29 8.99
C LEU A 378 10.24 13.53 9.32
N VAL A 379 9.30 13.16 8.43
CA VAL A 379 7.86 13.28 8.68
C VAL A 379 7.45 12.52 9.95
N LEU A 380 7.96 11.30 10.13
CA LEU A 380 7.69 10.50 11.32
C LEU A 380 8.27 11.13 12.59
N ARG A 381 9.55 11.55 12.56
CA ARG A 381 10.25 12.12 13.72
C ARG A 381 9.63 13.43 14.20
N HIS A 382 9.26 14.31 13.28
CA HIS A 382 8.71 15.63 13.58
C HIS A 382 7.18 15.61 13.73
N GLU A 383 6.55 14.44 13.63
CA GLU A 383 5.11 14.24 13.64
C GLU A 383 4.34 15.05 12.59
N TRP A 384 5.00 15.55 11.54
CA TRP A 384 4.38 16.38 10.49
C TRP A 384 3.18 15.68 9.85
N ARG A 385 2.18 16.48 9.48
CA ARG A 385 1.00 15.99 8.77
C ARG A 385 1.32 15.93 7.29
N TRP A 386 1.33 14.72 6.74
CA TRP A 386 1.41 14.47 5.30
C TRP A 386 0.08 13.92 4.79
N ASP A 387 -0.70 14.77 4.13
CA ASP A 387 -1.84 14.37 3.30
C ASP A 387 -1.34 13.99 1.91
N ARG A 388 -1.68 12.80 1.43
CA ARG A 388 -1.15 12.31 0.15
C ARG A 388 -1.86 12.92 -1.06
N ALA A 389 -3.17 13.12 -0.98
CA ALA A 389 -4.00 13.53 -2.12
C ALA A 389 -5.16 14.47 -1.68
N PRO A 390 -5.14 15.76 -2.05
CA PRO A 390 -4.00 16.45 -2.67
C PRO A 390 -2.78 16.48 -1.72
N PHE A 391 -1.57 16.46 -2.27
CA PHE A 391 -0.37 16.49 -1.46
C PHE A 391 -0.30 17.77 -0.62
N ARG A 392 -0.12 17.59 0.69
CA ARG A 392 0.19 18.67 1.61
C ARG A 392 1.03 18.15 2.76
N LEU A 393 2.17 18.79 2.99
CA LEU A 393 2.95 18.63 4.21
C LEU A 393 2.72 19.85 5.12
N SER A 394 2.50 19.64 6.40
CA SER A 394 2.29 20.72 7.36
C SER A 394 2.79 20.37 8.75
N ALA A 395 2.95 21.40 9.59
CA ALA A 395 3.28 21.22 10.99
C ALA A 395 2.26 20.29 11.68
N PRO A 396 2.63 19.65 12.80
CA PRO A 396 1.73 18.72 13.48
C PRO A 396 0.41 19.44 13.86
N PRO A 397 -0.74 18.75 13.80
CA PRO A 397 -1.98 19.33 14.28
C PRO A 397 -1.81 19.74 15.75
N ALA A 398 -2.31 20.93 16.12
CA ALA A 398 -2.26 21.38 17.50
C ALA A 398 -2.87 20.30 18.41
N ARG A 399 -2.10 19.82 19.40
CA ARG A 399 -2.61 18.81 20.34
C ARG A 399 -3.85 19.40 21.02
N PRO A 400 -5.00 18.70 21.06
CA PRO A 400 -6.08 19.11 21.93
C PRO A 400 -5.52 19.18 23.37
N PRO A 401 -5.92 20.20 24.17
CA PRO A 401 -5.47 20.29 25.55
C PRO A 401 -5.81 18.99 26.26
N ARG A 402 -4.81 18.42 26.96
CA ARG A 402 -5.01 17.25 27.82
C ARG A 402 -6.07 17.61 28.86
N THR A 403 -7.23 16.96 28.81
CA THR A 403 -8.25 17.00 29.86
C THR A 403 -7.87 16.11 31.02
#